data_AF-A0A843J7Z8-F1
#
_entry.id   AF-A0A843J7Z8-F1
#
_cell.length_a   1.000
_cell.length_b   1.000
_cell.length_c   1.000
_cell.angle_alpha   90.00
_cell.angle_beta   90.00
_cell.angle_gamma   90.00
#
_symmetry.space_group_name_H-M   'P 1'
#
loop_
_entity.id
_entity.type
_entity.pdbx_description
1 polymer ?
#
loop_
_entity_poly.entity_id
_entity_poly.type
_entity_poly.pdbx_seq_one_letter_code
_entity_poly.pdbx_strand_id
1 'polypeptide(L)'
;MDELEEIVFKHALLNAAKHKGSANPGAVMGSIMSSEPELRPRAKEIGPLSGKIVAQVNALSPEEQKAKMEELGVAVEEKKQKKEEGLP
;
A
#
# COMPACT_ATOMS: atom_id res chain seq x y z
N MET A 1 15.89 4.57 3.89
CA MET A 1 14.63 4.64 3.13
C MET A 1 14.16 6.06 3.24
N ASP A 2 13.87 6.65 2.11
CA ASP A 2 13.50 8.07 2.01
C ASP A 2 12.03 8.21 2.42
N GLU A 3 11.58 9.40 2.83
CA GLU A 3 10.19 9.61 3.27
C GLU A 3 9.16 9.11 2.24
N LEU A 4 9.40 9.39 0.95
CA LEU A 4 8.51 8.91 -0.12
C LEU A 4 8.52 7.38 -0.26
N GLU A 5 9.70 6.76 -0.14
CA GLU A 5 9.83 5.31 -0.20
C GLU A 5 9.13 4.64 0.99
N GLU A 6 9.23 5.22 2.18
CA GLU A 6 8.57 4.72 3.38
C GLU A 6 7.03 4.75 3.23
N ILE A 7 6.49 5.83 2.67
CA ILE A 7 5.05 5.93 2.38
C ILE A 7 4.63 4.82 1.41
N VAL A 8 5.36 4.66 0.29
CA VAL A 8 5.06 3.60 -0.69
C VAL A 8 5.16 2.21 -0.06
N PHE A 9 6.14 1.98 0.82
CA PHE A 9 6.34 0.72 1.54
C PHE A 9 5.18 0.41 2.49
N LYS A 10 4.72 1.39 3.27
CA LYS A 10 3.54 1.24 4.15
C LYS A 10 2.29 0.87 3.35
N HIS A 11 2.05 1.54 2.22
CA HIS A 11 0.92 1.21 1.34
C HIS A 11 1.06 -0.18 0.69
N ALA A 12 2.28 -0.59 0.32
CA ALA A 12 2.53 -1.92 -0.21
C ALA A 12 2.29 -3.03 0.82
N LEU A 13 2.76 -2.86 2.06
CA LEU A 13 2.47 -3.79 3.16
C LEU A 13 0.97 -3.91 3.43
N LEU A 14 0.26 -2.78 3.51
CA LEU A 14 -1.20 -2.76 3.67
C LEU A 14 -1.93 -3.50 2.55
N ASN A 15 -1.46 -3.33 1.31
CA ASN A 15 -2.03 -4.03 0.17
C ASN A 15 -1.74 -5.54 0.26
N ALA A 16 -0.50 -5.94 0.51
CA ALA A 16 -0.12 -7.34 0.68
C ALA A 16 -0.92 -8.03 1.79
N ALA A 17 -1.05 -7.39 2.96
CA ALA A 17 -1.84 -7.92 4.07
C ALA A 17 -3.32 -8.14 3.72
N LYS A 18 -3.93 -7.22 2.96
CA LYS A 18 -5.30 -7.37 2.45
C LYS A 18 -5.45 -8.45 1.39
N HIS A 19 -4.37 -8.80 0.70
CA HIS A 19 -4.35 -9.70 -0.45
C HIS A 19 -3.45 -10.92 -0.25
N LYS A 20 -3.47 -11.50 0.96
CA LYS A 20 -2.82 -12.79 1.28
C LYS A 20 -1.32 -12.82 0.99
N GLY A 21 -0.63 -11.73 1.28
CA GLY A 21 0.81 -11.60 1.12
C GLY A 21 1.26 -11.05 -0.24
N SER A 22 0.34 -10.69 -1.14
CA SER A 22 0.67 -10.19 -2.48
C SER A 22 0.19 -8.76 -2.69
N ALA A 23 1.12 -7.84 -2.87
CA ALA A 23 0.86 -6.47 -3.27
C ALA A 23 0.87 -6.31 -4.79
N ASN A 24 0.11 -5.32 -5.28
CA ASN A 24 0.06 -4.93 -6.68
C ASN A 24 0.47 -3.45 -6.85
N PRO A 25 1.39 -3.10 -7.76
CA PRO A 25 1.85 -1.72 -7.92
C PRO A 25 0.74 -0.72 -8.28
N GLY A 26 -0.22 -1.13 -9.11
CA GLY A 26 -1.37 -0.30 -9.48
C GLY A 26 -2.32 -0.06 -8.30
N ALA A 27 -2.58 -1.10 -7.50
CA ALA A 27 -3.40 -0.97 -6.29
C ALA A 27 -2.72 -0.07 -5.23
N VAL A 28 -1.41 -0.22 -5.05
CA VAL A 28 -0.60 0.63 -4.17
C VAL A 28 -0.63 2.09 -4.64
N MET A 29 -0.39 2.33 -5.93
CA MET A 29 -0.48 3.66 -6.53
C MET A 29 -1.86 4.29 -6.30
N GLY A 30 -2.94 3.54 -6.58
CA GLY A 30 -4.31 3.99 -6.34
C GLY A 30 -4.58 4.32 -4.86
N SER A 31 -4.09 3.49 -3.94
CA SER A 31 -4.22 3.72 -2.50
C SER A 31 -3.52 5.01 -2.07
N ILE A 32 -2.32 5.28 -2.58
CA ILE A 32 -1.57 6.51 -2.28
C ILE A 32 -2.32 7.71 -2.84
N MET A 33 -2.76 7.68 -4.10
CA MET A 33 -3.49 8.80 -4.72
C MET A 33 -4.81 9.14 -4.02
N SER A 34 -5.41 8.15 -3.35
CA SER A 34 -6.64 8.33 -2.58
C SER A 34 -6.40 8.80 -1.14
N SER A 35 -5.31 8.36 -0.50
CA SER A 35 -5.08 8.61 0.94
C SER A 35 -4.15 9.81 1.19
N GLU A 36 -3.29 10.12 0.21
CA GLU A 36 -2.25 11.16 0.28
C GLU A 36 -2.41 12.12 -0.93
N PRO A 37 -3.44 12.99 -0.98
CA PRO A 37 -3.69 13.88 -2.11
C PRO A 37 -2.51 14.79 -2.49
N GLU A 38 -1.69 15.18 -1.52
CA GLU A 38 -0.47 15.99 -1.67
C GLU A 38 0.62 15.30 -2.50
N LEU A 39 0.57 13.97 -2.61
CA LEU A 39 1.53 13.19 -3.40
C LEU A 39 1.12 13.04 -4.87
N ARG A 40 -0.08 13.47 -5.26
CA ARG A 40 -0.56 13.42 -6.65
C ARG A 40 0.38 14.11 -7.65
N PRO A 41 0.96 15.30 -7.36
CA PRO A 41 1.94 15.91 -8.26
C PRO A 41 3.19 15.05 -8.50
N ARG A 42 3.51 14.15 -7.56
CA ARG A 42 4.66 13.24 -7.61
C ARG A 42 4.34 11.86 -8.19
N ALA A 43 3.14 11.65 -8.75
CA ALA A 43 2.73 10.34 -9.29
C ALA A 43 3.72 9.73 -10.29
N LYS A 44 4.39 10.57 -11.11
CA LYS A 44 5.41 10.11 -12.08
C LYS A 44 6.67 9.55 -11.42
N GLU A 45 7.00 10.02 -10.22
CA GLU A 45 8.11 9.53 -9.40
C GLU A 45 7.71 8.27 -8.62
N ILE A 46 6.48 8.27 -8.08
CA ILE A 46 5.94 7.17 -7.27
C ILE A 46 5.69 5.91 -8.09
N GLY A 47 5.31 6.03 -9.37
CA GLY A 47 5.02 4.88 -10.23
C GLY A 47 6.17 3.86 -10.30
N PRO A 48 7.38 4.27 -10.74
CA PRO A 48 8.55 3.40 -10.73
C PRO A 48 8.95 2.89 -9.35
N LEU A 49 8.83 3.73 -8.30
CA LEU A 49 9.13 3.34 -6.91
C LEU A 49 8.19 2.24 -6.42
N SER A 50 6.89 2.35 -6.74
CA SER A 50 5.86 1.38 -6.37
C SER A 50 6.18 -0.01 -6.94
N GLY A 51 6.66 -0.09 -8.18
CA GLY A 51 7.08 -1.37 -8.77
C GLY A 51 8.23 -2.04 -8.00
N LYS A 52 9.26 -1.26 -7.65
CA LYS A 52 10.42 -1.75 -6.88
C LYS A 52 10.02 -2.21 -5.48
N ILE A 53 9.26 -1.38 -4.77
CA ILE A 53 8.86 -1.62 -3.39
C ILE A 53 7.86 -2.78 -3.29
N VAL A 54 6.93 -2.91 -4.23
CA VAL A 54 6.01 -4.05 -4.26
C VAL A 54 6.78 -5.35 -4.47
N ALA A 55 7.79 -5.37 -5.34
CA ALA A 55 8.63 -6.56 -5.51
C ALA A 55 9.36 -6.94 -4.20
N GLN A 56 9.85 -5.94 -3.45
CA GLN A 56 10.46 -6.16 -2.13
C GLN A 56 9.45 -6.74 -1.12
N VAL A 57 8.26 -6.15 -1.02
CA VAL A 57 7.22 -6.64 -0.11
C VAL A 57 6.75 -8.05 -0.46
N ASN A 58 6.59 -8.35 -1.76
CA ASN A 58 6.17 -9.67 -2.22
C ASN A 58 7.24 -10.76 -2.02
N ALA A 59 8.49 -10.36 -1.81
CA ALA A 59 9.56 -11.30 -1.45
C ALA A 59 9.55 -11.67 0.04
N LEU A 60 8.85 -10.89 0.89
CA LEU A 60 8.67 -11.17 2.31
C LEU A 60 7.55 -12.19 2.52
N SER A 61 7.69 -13.04 3.53
CA SER A 61 6.62 -13.91 3.99
C SER A 61 5.48 -13.09 4.63
N PRO A 62 4.24 -13.62 4.71
CA PRO A 62 3.15 -12.95 5.41
C PRO A 62 3.48 -12.59 6.87
N GLU A 63 4.28 -13.41 7.55
CA GLU A 63 4.74 -13.17 8.92
C GLU A 63 5.73 -12.00 8.98
N GLU A 64 6.69 -11.95 8.05
CA GLU A 64 7.65 -10.84 7.94
C GLU A 64 6.95 -9.53 7.59
N GLN A 65 5.98 -9.56 6.68
CA GLN A 65 5.14 -8.41 6.35
C GLN A 65 4.40 -7.91 7.59
N LYS A 66 3.82 -8.82 8.39
CA LYS A 66 3.13 -8.46 9.64
C LYS A 66 4.09 -7.85 10.67
N ALA A 67 5.28 -8.42 10.84
CA ALA A 67 6.30 -7.86 11.73
C ALA A 67 6.70 -6.43 11.31
N LYS A 68 6.91 -6.21 10.01
CA LYS A 68 7.21 -4.87 9.46
C LYS A 68 6.06 -3.89 9.66
N MET A 69 4.82 -4.35 9.53
CA MET A 69 3.64 -3.53 9.81
C MET A 69 3.57 -3.11 11.29
N GLU A 70 3.87 -4.03 12.21
CA GLU A 70 3.95 -3.74 13.65
C GLU A 70 5.07 -2.75 13.99
N GLU A 71 6.27 -2.94 13.43
CA GLU A 71 7.41 -2.01 13.58
C GLU A 71 7.07 -0.59 13.12
N LEU A 72 6.30 -0.47 12.04
CA LEU A 72 5.90 0.82 11.45
C LEU A 72 4.62 1.41 12.04
N GLY A 73 3.96 0.70 12.98
CA GLY A 73 2.69 1.12 13.55
C GLY A 73 1.54 1.15 12.55
N VAL A 74 1.62 0.33 11.49
CA VAL A 74 0.62 0.27 10.42
C VAL A 74 -0.26 -0.95 10.60
N ALA A 75 -1.58 -0.77 10.52
CA ALA A 75 -2.54 -1.86 10.62
C ALA A 75 -3.60 -1.77 9.52
N VAL A 76 -4.12 -2.92 9.11
CA VAL A 76 -5.27 -2.95 8.21
C VAL A 76 -6.49 -2.44 8.97
N GLU A 77 -6.96 -1.24 8.65
CA GLU A 77 -8.28 -0.81 9.09
C GLU A 77 -9.34 -1.68 8.40
N GLU A 78 -10.09 -2.45 9.19
CA GLU A 78 -11.32 -3.10 8.73
C GLU A 78 -12.39 -2.05 8.47
N LYS A 79 -12.27 -1.31 7.37
CA LYS A 79 -13.38 -0.51 6.88
C LYS A 79 -14.47 -1.47 6.42
N LYS A 80 -15.51 -1.65 7.26
CA LYS A 80 -16.81 -2.19 6.87
C LYS A 80 -17.15 -1.56 5.52
N GLN A 81 -17.14 -2.36 4.47
CA GLN A 81 -17.58 -1.93 3.15
C GLN A 81 -19.01 -1.41 3.30
N LYS A 82 -19.18 -0.08 3.33
CA LYS A 82 -20.39 0.49 2.77
C LYS A 82 -20.32 0.10 1.32
N LYS A 83 -21.06 -0.95 0.96
CA LYS A 83 -21.53 -1.14 -0.40
C LYS A 83 -22.06 0.23 -0.81
N GLU A 84 -21.36 0.93 -1.69
CA GLU A 84 -22.04 1.89 -2.53
C GLU A 84 -22.95 1.03 -3.39
N GLU A 85 -24.17 0.81 -2.86
CA GLU A 85 -25.33 0.58 -3.68
C GLU A 85 -25.39 1.79 -4.62
N GLY A 86 -24.83 1.60 -5.82
CA GLY A 86 -25.26 2.36 -6.98
C GLY A 86 -26.75 2.09 -7.16
N LEU A 87 -27.55 2.92 -6.50
CA LEU A 87 -28.98 3.12 -6.72
C LEU A 87 -29.19 3.63 -8.18
N PRO A 88 -30.42 3.52 -8.69
CA PRO A 88 -30.97 2.53 -9.63
C PRO A 88 -30.50 2.61 -11.10
#